data_AF-A0A1W9VFC9-F1
#
_entry.id   AF-A0A1W9VFC9-F1
#
_cell.length_a   1.000
_cell.length_b   1.000
_cell.length_c   1.000
_cell.angle_alpha   90.00
_cell.angle_beta   90.00
_cell.angle_gamma   90.00
#
_symmetry.space_group_name_H-M   'P 1'
#
loop_
_entity.id
_entity.type
_entity.pdbx_description
1 polymer ?
#
loop_
_entity_poly.entity_id
_entity_poly.type
_entity_poly.pdbx_seq_one_letter_code
_entity_poly.pdbx_strand_id
1 'polypeptide(L)'
;MNYILLIRELSMKKIQYIALILIALTAVSSLYAEENEQTIEELYLQSQVKVKIIKAEADSIDRDMKIIALQDIEEMIGDGQVSPSDKQMLGILANLGSEGISNQVIEQGSVINNYPMVRKEACRLLGEVGGDYARDALVNVLISDNEPMVMSEAVVALSKVGPDEQGIVIAVLADSMRSQTALNKDNNFANAFILAIDNLAVNSEGIDDLRIFEELTKIADPRSGYITVVRKKAFELLKNLQNF
;
A
#
# COMPACT_ATOMS: atom_id res chain seq x y z
N MET A 1 -48.94 -29.06 63.73
CA MET A 1 -47.95 -27.96 63.85
C MET A 1 -46.65 -28.20 63.06
N ASN A 2 -46.17 -29.44 62.87
CA ASN A 2 -44.84 -29.70 62.27
C ASN A 2 -44.71 -29.61 60.74
N TYR A 3 -45.78 -29.83 59.97
CA TYR A 3 -45.68 -29.87 58.49
C TYR A 3 -45.43 -28.51 57.84
N ILE A 4 -45.95 -27.42 58.41
CA ILE A 4 -45.81 -26.06 57.85
C ILE A 4 -44.38 -25.53 58.04
N LEU A 5 -43.75 -25.85 59.17
CA LEU A 5 -42.35 -25.49 59.45
C LEU A 5 -41.39 -26.23 58.51
N LEU A 6 -41.62 -27.52 58.27
CA LEU A 6 -40.82 -28.34 57.36
C LEU A 6 -40.88 -27.82 55.91
N ILE A 7 -42.08 -27.46 55.42
CA ILE A 7 -42.27 -26.90 54.07
C ILE A 7 -41.56 -25.55 53.92
N ARG A 8 -41.61 -24.69 54.96
CA ARG A 8 -40.87 -23.42 54.98
C ARG A 8 -39.35 -23.63 54.93
N GLU A 9 -38.84 -24.61 55.66
CA GLU A 9 -37.40 -24.90 55.70
C GLU A 9 -36.90 -25.46 54.35
N LEU A 10 -37.68 -26.34 53.71
CA LEU A 10 -37.40 -26.84 52.36
C LEU A 10 -37.46 -25.72 51.30
N SER A 11 -38.39 -24.79 51.42
CA SER A 11 -38.50 -23.60 50.56
C SER A 11 -37.26 -22.70 50.70
N MET A 12 -36.83 -22.41 51.93
CA MET A 12 -35.66 -21.58 52.22
C MET A 12 -34.37 -22.20 51.68
N LYS A 13 -34.18 -23.53 51.82
CA LYS A 13 -33.01 -24.22 51.26
C LYS A 13 -32.97 -24.13 49.74
N LYS A 14 -34.12 -24.27 49.04
CA LYS A 14 -34.19 -24.11 47.59
C LYS A 14 -33.79 -22.70 47.13
N ILE A 15 -34.24 -21.67 47.85
CA ILE A 15 -33.87 -20.27 47.57
C ILE A 15 -32.36 -20.07 47.75
N GLN A 16 -31.76 -20.65 48.80
CA GLN A 16 -30.31 -20.61 49.03
C GLN A 16 -29.53 -21.30 47.91
N TYR A 17 -29.97 -22.47 47.44
CA TYR A 17 -29.34 -23.16 46.32
C TYR A 17 -29.43 -22.35 45.01
N ILE A 18 -30.58 -21.74 44.72
CA ILE A 18 -30.74 -20.88 43.54
C ILE A 18 -29.82 -19.66 43.63
N ALA A 19 -29.72 -19.03 44.80
CA ALA A 19 -28.83 -17.90 45.02
C ALA A 19 -27.35 -18.28 44.84
N LEU A 20 -26.93 -19.44 45.35
CA LEU A 20 -25.57 -19.97 45.18
C LEU A 20 -25.23 -20.25 43.71
N ILE A 21 -26.18 -20.81 42.95
CA ILE A 21 -26.01 -21.05 41.51
C ILE A 21 -25.89 -19.73 40.75
N LEU A 22 -26.69 -18.71 41.11
CA LEU A 22 -26.63 -17.39 40.49
C LEU A 22 -25.30 -16.67 40.77
N ILE A 23 -24.78 -16.79 41.99
CA ILE A 23 -23.47 -16.26 42.37
C ILE A 23 -22.34 -16.98 41.61
N ALA A 24 -22.44 -18.31 41.46
CA ALA A 24 -21.48 -19.06 40.66
C ALA A 24 -21.51 -18.66 39.17
N LEU A 25 -22.70 -18.46 38.58
CA LEU A 25 -22.85 -18.00 37.20
C LEU A 25 -22.29 -16.59 36.96
N THR A 26 -22.46 -15.68 37.93
CA THR A 26 -21.92 -14.32 37.86
C THR A 26 -20.39 -14.29 38.06
N ALA A 27 -19.85 -15.11 38.95
CA ALA A 27 -18.41 -15.24 39.14
C ALA A 27 -17.72 -15.86 37.90
N VAL A 28 -18.36 -16.83 37.26
CA VAL A 28 -17.86 -17.46 36.03
C VAL A 28 -17.89 -16.48 34.86
N SER A 29 -18.92 -15.64 34.74
CA SER A 29 -18.97 -14.61 33.69
C SER A 29 -17.94 -13.49 33.88
N SER A 30 -17.60 -13.10 35.12
CA SER A 30 -16.48 -12.18 35.36
C SER A 30 -15.11 -12.80 35.03
N LEU A 31 -14.92 -14.10 35.27
CA LEU A 31 -13.69 -14.81 34.89
C LEU A 31 -13.53 -14.90 33.36
N TYR A 32 -14.63 -15.04 32.61
CA TYR A 32 -14.60 -15.01 31.14
C TYR A 32 -14.44 -13.60 30.55
N ALA A 33 -14.78 -12.55 31.30
CA ALA A 33 -14.66 -11.17 30.83
C ALA A 33 -13.22 -10.61 30.91
N GLU A 34 -12.38 -11.18 31.79
CA GLU A 34 -11.03 -10.69 32.07
C GLU A 34 -9.96 -11.25 31.09
N GLU A 35 -10.31 -12.23 30.25
CA GLU A 35 -9.34 -13.00 29.46
C GLU A 35 -8.94 -12.36 28.11
N ASN A 36 -9.50 -11.20 27.71
CA ASN A 36 -9.33 -10.71 26.34
C ASN A 36 -9.11 -9.18 26.18
N GLU A 37 -8.72 -8.46 27.24
CA GLU A 37 -8.31 -7.06 27.12
C GLU A 37 -6.78 -6.97 27.10
N GLN A 38 -6.20 -6.99 25.89
CA GLN A 38 -4.78 -6.71 25.73
C GLN A 38 -4.48 -5.27 26.16
N THR A 39 -3.39 -5.09 26.89
CA THR A 39 -2.98 -3.75 27.32
C THR A 39 -2.39 -2.95 26.16
N ILE A 40 -2.45 -1.62 26.23
CA ILE A 40 -1.84 -0.73 25.22
C ILE A 40 -0.33 -0.99 25.08
N GLU A 41 0.35 -1.29 26.19
CA GLU A 41 1.78 -1.63 26.20
C GLU A 41 2.06 -2.95 25.47
N GLU A 42 1.21 -3.97 25.69
CA GLU A 42 1.33 -5.25 25.01
C GLU A 42 1.10 -5.12 23.49
N LEU A 43 0.07 -4.39 23.08
CA LEU A 43 -0.19 -4.08 21.67
C LEU A 43 0.98 -3.34 21.01
N TYR A 44 1.57 -2.38 21.73
CA TYR A 44 2.73 -1.63 21.26
C TYR A 44 3.96 -2.54 21.08
N LEU A 45 4.27 -3.39 22.05
CA LEU A 45 5.39 -4.33 21.97
C LEU A 45 5.19 -5.35 20.85
N GLN A 46 3.97 -5.87 20.68
CA GLN A 46 3.63 -6.79 19.60
C GLN A 46 3.83 -6.13 18.23
N SER A 47 3.38 -4.89 18.05
CA SER A 47 3.60 -4.11 16.84
C SER A 47 5.10 -3.93 16.54
N GLN A 48 5.91 -3.56 17.54
CA GLN A 48 7.36 -3.42 17.36
C GLN A 48 8.04 -4.74 16.96
N VAL A 49 7.61 -5.86 17.53
CA VAL A 49 8.13 -7.18 17.18
C VAL A 49 7.74 -7.55 15.74
N LYS A 50 6.48 -7.30 15.34
CA LYS A 50 6.01 -7.53 13.97
C LYS A 50 6.86 -6.76 12.94
N VAL A 51 7.13 -5.48 13.19
CA VAL A 51 7.99 -4.67 12.30
C VAL A 51 9.42 -5.24 12.18
N LYS A 52 9.99 -5.79 13.25
CA LYS A 52 11.32 -6.43 13.20
C LYS A 52 11.31 -7.73 12.40
N ILE A 53 10.24 -8.52 12.50
CA ILE A 53 10.06 -9.75 11.72
C ILE A 53 9.95 -9.40 10.23
N ILE A 54 9.05 -8.47 9.87
CA ILE A 54 8.90 -7.95 8.50
C ILE A 54 10.23 -7.47 7.94
N LYS A 55 11.02 -6.74 8.75
CA LYS A 55 12.34 -6.28 8.32
C LYS A 55 13.28 -7.44 8.00
N ALA A 56 13.32 -8.47 8.85
CA ALA A 56 14.15 -9.66 8.62
C ALA A 56 13.72 -10.44 7.37
N GLU A 57 12.42 -10.56 7.13
CA GLU A 57 11.85 -11.20 5.94
C GLU A 57 12.17 -10.40 4.67
N ALA A 58 12.03 -9.07 4.72
CA ALA A 58 12.35 -8.17 3.62
C ALA A 58 13.86 -8.18 3.26
N ASP A 59 14.73 -8.35 4.27
CA ASP A 59 16.18 -8.43 4.10
C ASP A 59 16.67 -9.81 3.62
N SER A 60 15.82 -10.84 3.67
CA SER A 60 16.14 -12.16 3.13
C SER A 60 16.47 -12.08 1.65
N ILE A 61 17.34 -12.97 1.16
CA ILE A 61 17.54 -13.16 -0.28
C ILE A 61 16.39 -13.93 -0.92
N ASP A 62 15.66 -14.71 -0.12
CA ASP A 62 14.58 -15.56 -0.57
C ASP A 62 13.39 -14.71 -1.03
N ARG A 63 12.96 -14.94 -2.28
CA ARG A 63 11.85 -14.19 -2.88
C ARG A 63 10.55 -14.36 -2.09
N ASP A 64 10.26 -15.56 -1.59
CA ASP A 64 8.99 -15.85 -0.93
C ASP A 64 8.94 -15.18 0.45
N MET A 65 10.07 -15.08 1.14
CA MET A 65 10.17 -14.27 2.38
C MET A 65 9.85 -12.79 2.12
N LYS A 66 10.31 -12.21 1.00
CA LYS A 66 9.95 -10.83 0.64
C LYS A 66 8.47 -10.68 0.31
N ILE A 67 7.84 -11.70 -0.29
CA ILE A 67 6.40 -11.69 -0.54
C ILE A 67 5.62 -11.76 0.77
N ILE A 68 6.05 -12.57 1.73
CA ILE A 68 5.47 -12.62 3.08
C ILE A 68 5.57 -11.25 3.75
N ALA A 69 6.76 -10.62 3.72
CA ALA A 69 6.93 -9.27 4.25
C ALA A 69 5.93 -8.27 3.64
N LEU A 70 5.72 -8.31 2.31
CA LEU A 70 4.77 -7.43 1.63
C LEU A 70 3.31 -7.71 2.05
N GLN A 71 2.93 -8.97 2.25
CA GLN A 71 1.59 -9.35 2.72
C GLN A 71 1.34 -8.87 4.14
N ASP A 72 2.32 -9.01 5.03
CA ASP A 72 2.23 -8.52 6.41
C ASP A 72 2.14 -7.00 6.46
N ILE A 73 2.87 -6.30 5.58
CA ILE A 73 2.80 -4.85 5.45
C ILE A 73 1.43 -4.42 4.92
N GLU A 74 0.91 -5.11 3.91
CA GLU A 74 -0.43 -4.85 3.37
C GLU A 74 -1.51 -4.97 4.46
N GLU A 75 -1.44 -6.04 5.28
CA GLU A 75 -2.35 -6.21 6.43
C GLU A 75 -2.23 -5.03 7.41
N MET A 76 -1.02 -4.63 7.77
CA MET A 76 -0.80 -3.49 8.67
C MET A 76 -1.31 -2.16 8.10
N ILE A 77 -1.23 -1.95 6.79
CA ILE A 77 -1.80 -0.79 6.10
C ILE A 77 -3.33 -0.85 6.17
N GLY A 78 -3.92 -2.01 5.88
CA GLY A 78 -5.37 -2.24 5.95
C GLY A 78 -5.95 -2.00 7.35
N ASP A 79 -5.18 -2.35 8.38
CA ASP A 79 -5.51 -2.11 9.78
C ASP A 79 -5.25 -0.66 10.24
N GLY A 80 -4.72 0.21 9.38
CA GLY A 80 -4.40 1.60 9.69
C GLY A 80 -3.20 1.77 10.64
N GLN A 81 -2.35 0.75 10.78
CA GLN A 81 -1.18 0.76 11.65
C GLN A 81 0.03 1.48 11.02
N VAL A 82 0.02 1.66 9.69
CA VAL A 82 1.08 2.34 8.95
C VAL A 82 0.58 3.71 8.52
N SER A 83 1.31 4.76 8.91
CA SER A 83 1.01 6.14 8.53
C SER A 83 2.05 6.70 7.56
N PRO A 84 1.74 7.79 6.82
CA PRO A 84 2.72 8.49 5.98
C PRO A 84 3.99 8.96 6.72
N SER A 85 3.95 9.03 8.06
CA SER A 85 5.08 9.44 8.89
C SER A 85 5.94 8.27 9.38
N ASP A 86 5.52 7.02 9.13
CA ASP A 86 6.25 5.81 9.50
C ASP A 86 7.44 5.58 8.56
N LYS A 87 8.54 6.28 8.85
CA LYS A 87 9.78 6.19 8.08
C LYS A 87 10.38 4.79 8.08
N GLN A 88 10.15 3.99 9.12
CA GLN A 88 10.70 2.65 9.19
C GLN A 88 10.00 1.76 8.16
N MET A 89 8.66 1.78 8.16
CA MET A 89 7.89 0.96 7.24
C MET A 89 8.05 1.42 5.79
N LEU A 90 8.00 2.73 5.56
CA LEU A 90 8.27 3.31 4.25
C LEU A 90 9.70 3.02 3.76
N GLY A 91 10.67 2.96 4.67
CA GLY A 91 12.04 2.55 4.37
C GLY A 91 12.14 1.08 3.95
N ILE A 92 11.37 0.17 4.56
CA ILE A 92 11.29 -1.24 4.15
C ILE A 92 10.69 -1.34 2.74
N LEU A 93 9.55 -0.69 2.52
CA LEU A 93 8.90 -0.66 1.21
C LEU A 93 9.79 -0.04 0.12
N ALA A 94 10.49 1.06 0.41
CA ALA A 94 11.42 1.68 -0.54
C ALA A 94 12.58 0.74 -0.92
N ASN A 95 13.13 -0.01 0.05
CA ASN A 95 14.18 -1.00 -0.22
C ASN A 95 13.65 -2.12 -1.13
N LEU A 96 12.48 -2.68 -0.80
CA LEU A 96 11.81 -3.70 -1.61
C LEU A 96 11.44 -3.17 -3.01
N GLY A 97 11.07 -1.89 -3.12
CA GLY A 97 10.79 -1.19 -4.38
C GLY A 97 12.03 -1.05 -5.28
N SER A 98 13.22 -1.24 -4.74
CA SER A 98 14.50 -1.14 -5.46
C SER A 98 15.29 -2.46 -5.52
N GLU A 99 14.63 -3.58 -5.18
CA GLU A 99 15.20 -4.92 -5.11
C GLU A 99 15.81 -5.39 -6.44
N GLY A 100 17.11 -5.66 -6.45
CA GLY A 100 17.85 -6.03 -7.65
C GLY A 100 18.17 -4.87 -8.59
N ILE A 101 17.85 -3.62 -8.22
CA ILE A 101 18.22 -2.40 -8.97
C ILE A 101 19.30 -1.63 -8.22
N SER A 102 18.97 -0.93 -7.13
CA SER A 102 19.95 -0.30 -6.25
C SER A 102 20.29 -1.17 -5.03
N ASN A 103 19.39 -2.07 -4.64
CA ASN A 103 19.67 -3.12 -3.65
C ASN A 103 20.04 -4.43 -4.36
N GLN A 104 21.28 -4.54 -4.85
CA GLN A 104 21.73 -5.72 -5.61
C GLN A 104 22.43 -6.73 -4.72
N VAL A 105 22.07 -8.00 -4.87
CA VAL A 105 22.87 -9.13 -4.42
C VAL A 105 23.48 -9.79 -5.64
N ILE A 106 24.81 -9.77 -5.70
CA ILE A 106 25.57 -10.26 -6.83
C ILE A 106 26.26 -11.56 -6.45
N GLU A 107 25.97 -12.63 -7.21
CA GLU A 107 26.66 -13.91 -7.09
C GLU A 107 27.20 -14.30 -8.46
N GLN A 108 28.48 -14.68 -8.51
CA GLN A 108 29.17 -15.05 -9.76
C GLN A 108 29.01 -14.02 -10.90
N GLY A 109 28.92 -12.73 -10.55
CA GLY A 109 28.77 -11.64 -11.51
C GLY A 109 27.35 -11.42 -12.03
N SER A 110 26.35 -12.13 -11.50
CA SER A 110 24.94 -11.95 -11.85
C SER A 110 24.15 -11.42 -10.66
N VAL A 111 23.21 -10.50 -10.92
CA VAL A 111 22.25 -10.04 -9.91
C VAL A 111 21.22 -11.16 -9.69
N ILE A 112 21.21 -11.76 -8.50
CA ILE A 112 20.38 -12.93 -8.20
C ILE A 112 19.02 -12.58 -7.57
N ASN A 113 18.87 -11.34 -7.12
CA ASN A 113 17.65 -10.83 -6.48
C ASN A 113 16.84 -9.90 -7.39
N ASN A 114 16.88 -10.09 -8.71
CA ASN A 114 16.04 -9.32 -9.61
C ASN A 114 14.60 -9.85 -9.56
N TYR A 115 13.77 -9.24 -8.70
CA TYR A 115 12.38 -9.66 -8.48
C TYR A 115 11.37 -8.55 -8.82
N PRO A 116 11.00 -8.38 -10.10
CA PRO A 116 10.08 -7.32 -10.50
C PRO A 116 8.71 -7.36 -9.81
N MET A 117 8.20 -8.55 -9.45
CA MET A 117 6.93 -8.66 -8.71
C MET A 117 7.03 -8.01 -7.32
N VAL A 118 8.16 -8.19 -6.63
CA VAL A 118 8.40 -7.61 -5.30
C VAL A 118 8.44 -6.09 -5.42
N ARG A 119 9.17 -5.56 -6.42
CA ARG A 119 9.27 -4.11 -6.65
C ARG A 119 7.93 -3.48 -7.01
N LYS A 120 7.17 -4.12 -7.91
CA LYS A 120 5.82 -3.69 -8.28
C LYS A 120 4.93 -3.59 -7.03
N GLU A 121 4.89 -4.64 -6.23
CA GLU A 121 4.03 -4.70 -5.07
C GLU A 121 4.40 -3.65 -4.02
N ALA A 122 5.70 -3.45 -3.79
CA ALA A 122 6.18 -2.38 -2.94
C ALA A 122 5.76 -0.99 -3.43
N CYS A 123 5.78 -0.73 -4.74
CA CYS A 123 5.29 0.53 -5.31
C CYS A 123 3.79 0.74 -5.05
N ARG A 124 2.98 -0.31 -5.20
CA ARG A 124 1.55 -0.24 -4.91
C ARG A 124 1.30 0.18 -3.46
N LEU A 125 1.97 -0.49 -2.51
CA LEU A 125 1.85 -0.22 -1.07
C LEU A 125 2.38 1.17 -0.69
N LEU A 126 3.48 1.62 -1.29
CA LEU A 126 3.96 3.01 -1.13
C LEU A 126 2.89 4.03 -1.56
N GLY A 127 2.20 3.77 -2.68
CA GLY A 127 1.10 4.61 -3.15
C GLY A 127 -0.12 4.63 -2.23
N GLU A 128 -0.35 3.56 -1.48
CA GLU A 128 -1.43 3.46 -0.49
C GLU A 128 -1.11 4.16 0.81
N VAL A 129 0.13 4.06 1.29
CA VAL A 129 0.57 4.80 2.47
C VAL A 129 0.66 6.30 2.17
N GLY A 130 1.25 6.67 1.04
CA GLY A 130 1.42 8.06 0.63
C GLY A 130 2.43 8.86 1.48
N GLY A 131 2.38 10.18 1.34
CA GLY A 131 3.34 11.11 1.94
C GLY A 131 4.61 11.32 1.11
N ASP A 132 5.38 12.34 1.50
CA ASP A 132 6.54 12.80 0.72
C ASP A 132 7.63 11.74 0.59
N TYR A 133 7.89 10.97 1.66
CA TYR A 133 8.86 9.88 1.59
C TYR A 133 8.44 8.79 0.58
N ALA A 134 7.15 8.42 0.56
CA ALA A 134 6.65 7.46 -0.42
C ALA A 134 6.77 8.02 -1.84
N ARG A 135 6.45 9.31 -2.03
CA ARG A 135 6.61 10.03 -3.30
C ARG A 135 8.04 9.96 -3.82
N ASP A 136 9.01 10.28 -2.96
CA ASP A 136 10.43 10.27 -3.32
C ASP A 136 10.91 8.85 -3.67
N ALA A 137 10.47 7.85 -2.91
CA ALA A 137 10.77 6.45 -3.20
C ALA A 137 10.20 6.03 -4.57
N LEU A 138 8.95 6.39 -4.87
CA LEU A 138 8.30 6.09 -6.14
C LEU A 138 8.96 6.82 -7.33
N VAL A 139 9.37 8.08 -7.16
CA VAL A 139 10.15 8.82 -8.15
C VAL A 139 11.46 8.08 -8.43
N ASN A 140 12.17 7.64 -7.38
CA ASN A 140 13.41 6.88 -7.53
C ASN A 140 13.21 5.57 -8.31
N VAL A 141 12.13 4.83 -8.05
CA VAL A 141 11.81 3.62 -8.84
C VAL A 141 11.55 3.99 -10.30
N LEU A 142 10.73 5.01 -10.56
CA LEU A 142 10.36 5.41 -11.92
C LEU A 142 11.56 5.85 -12.78
N ILE A 143 12.63 6.39 -12.19
CA ILE A 143 13.83 6.81 -12.93
C ILE A 143 14.89 5.72 -13.06
N SER A 144 14.85 4.67 -12.23
CA SER A 144 15.93 3.66 -12.15
C SER A 144 15.52 2.28 -12.64
N ASP A 145 14.23 1.94 -12.58
CA ASP A 145 13.72 0.66 -13.06
C ASP A 145 13.62 0.65 -14.59
N ASN A 146 13.79 -0.53 -15.17
CA ASN A 146 13.69 -0.78 -16.59
C ASN A 146 12.55 -1.73 -16.96
N GLU A 147 11.86 -2.30 -15.97
CA GLU A 147 10.74 -3.21 -16.17
C GLU A 147 9.44 -2.40 -16.35
N PRO A 148 8.80 -2.41 -17.55
CA PRO A 148 7.64 -1.58 -17.84
C PRO A 148 6.47 -1.77 -16.86
N MET A 149 6.26 -2.98 -16.33
CA MET A 149 5.20 -3.23 -15.37
C MET A 149 5.47 -2.65 -13.97
N VAL A 150 6.74 -2.54 -13.54
CA VAL A 150 7.09 -1.87 -12.28
C VAL A 150 6.95 -0.37 -12.46
N MET A 151 7.48 0.17 -13.55
CA MET A 151 7.37 1.60 -13.86
C MET A 151 5.91 2.05 -14.00
N SER A 152 5.05 1.23 -14.63
CA SER A 152 3.62 1.53 -14.75
C SER A 152 2.92 1.60 -13.38
N GLU A 153 3.28 0.70 -12.46
CA GLU A 153 2.74 0.73 -11.09
C GLU A 153 3.25 1.95 -10.32
N ALA A 154 4.54 2.30 -10.45
CA ALA A 154 5.09 3.51 -9.83
C ALA A 154 4.38 4.79 -10.32
N VAL A 155 4.06 4.88 -11.61
CA VAL A 155 3.27 5.97 -12.19
C VAL A 155 1.87 6.05 -11.57
N VAL A 156 1.17 4.92 -11.46
CA VAL A 156 -0.17 4.87 -10.84
C VAL A 156 -0.10 5.25 -9.36
N ALA A 157 0.87 4.70 -8.63
CA ALA A 157 1.10 5.00 -7.22
C ALA A 157 1.38 6.49 -7.00
N LEU A 158 2.24 7.13 -7.82
CA LEU A 158 2.49 8.57 -7.75
C LEU A 158 1.20 9.39 -7.91
N SER A 159 0.29 8.98 -8.79
CA SER A 159 -0.99 9.67 -8.94
C SER A 159 -1.90 9.57 -7.71
N LYS A 160 -1.77 8.50 -6.92
CA LYS A 160 -2.48 8.32 -5.64
C LYS A 160 -1.85 9.20 -4.55
N VAL A 161 -0.52 9.30 -4.52
CA VAL A 161 0.20 10.15 -3.55
C VAL A 161 -0.06 11.64 -3.84
N GLY A 162 -0.16 12.00 -5.12
CA GLY A 162 -0.49 13.35 -5.58
C GLY A 162 0.72 14.16 -6.05
N PRO A 163 0.50 15.42 -6.43
CA PRO A 163 1.55 16.32 -6.92
C PRO A 163 2.40 16.87 -5.78
N ASP A 164 3.67 17.15 -6.05
CA ASP A 164 4.54 17.92 -5.16
C ASP A 164 4.48 19.42 -5.52
N GLU A 165 4.80 20.27 -4.55
CA GLU A 165 4.80 21.73 -4.73
C GLU A 165 5.80 22.21 -5.79
N GLN A 166 6.86 21.44 -6.05
CA GLN A 166 7.92 21.81 -7.00
C GLN A 166 7.66 21.29 -8.43
N GLY A 167 6.57 20.54 -8.65
CA GLY A 167 6.23 19.96 -9.95
C GLY A 167 7.19 18.85 -10.41
N ILE A 168 7.98 18.27 -9.51
CA ILE A 168 8.93 17.19 -9.78
C ILE A 168 8.21 15.94 -10.30
N VAL A 169 7.08 15.56 -9.70
CA VAL A 169 6.29 14.40 -10.12
C VAL A 169 5.86 14.55 -11.57
N ILE A 170 5.30 15.71 -11.94
CA ILE A 170 4.87 15.99 -13.32
C ILE A 170 6.06 15.94 -14.29
N ALA A 171 7.19 16.55 -13.91
CA ALA A 171 8.41 16.52 -14.70
C ALA A 171 8.88 15.08 -14.97
N VAL A 172 9.00 14.27 -13.93
CA VAL A 172 9.48 12.89 -14.01
C VAL A 172 8.51 12.01 -14.81
N LEU A 173 7.20 12.17 -14.63
CA LEU A 173 6.20 11.45 -15.43
C LEU A 173 6.39 11.73 -16.93
N ALA A 174 6.57 13.00 -17.31
CA ALA A 174 6.77 13.39 -18.70
C ALA A 174 8.09 12.83 -19.27
N ASP A 175 9.19 12.95 -18.52
CA ASP A 175 10.51 12.48 -18.94
C ASP A 175 10.56 10.95 -19.06
N SER A 176 9.89 10.22 -18.17
CA SER A 176 9.77 8.77 -18.25
C SER A 176 8.90 8.32 -19.43
N MET A 177 7.79 9.03 -19.71
CA MET A 177 6.98 8.77 -20.91
C MET A 177 7.78 8.99 -22.19
N ARG A 178 8.49 10.11 -22.29
CA ARG A 178 9.36 10.43 -23.42
C ARG A 178 10.42 9.34 -23.64
N SER A 179 11.05 8.88 -22.56
CA SER A 179 12.09 7.85 -22.60
C SER A 179 11.51 6.49 -23.04
N GLN A 180 10.37 6.09 -22.50
CA GLN A 180 9.68 4.85 -22.87
C GLN A 180 9.22 4.86 -24.34
N THR A 181 8.63 5.97 -24.83
CA THR A 181 8.25 6.09 -26.25
C THR A 181 9.46 5.91 -27.19
N ALA A 182 10.64 6.38 -26.78
CA ALA A 182 11.86 6.26 -27.58
C ALA A 182 12.50 4.87 -27.53
N LEU A 183 12.46 4.19 -26.38
CA LEU A 183 13.14 2.91 -26.16
C LEU A 183 12.26 1.70 -26.43
N ASN A 184 11.07 1.65 -25.82
CA ASN A 184 10.16 0.52 -25.88
C ASN A 184 8.70 0.98 -25.73
N LYS A 185 7.98 1.09 -26.84
CA LYS A 185 6.59 1.54 -26.82
C LYS A 185 5.70 0.51 -26.13
N ASP A 186 5.27 0.85 -24.93
CA ASP A 186 4.36 0.03 -24.13
C ASP A 186 3.00 0.71 -23.95
N ASN A 187 1.92 0.00 -24.32
CA ASN A 187 0.55 0.54 -24.22
C ASN A 187 0.04 0.59 -22.78
N ASN A 188 0.51 -0.28 -21.90
CA ASN A 188 0.15 -0.29 -20.48
C ASN A 188 0.80 0.91 -19.78
N PHE A 189 2.07 1.17 -20.05
CA PHE A 189 2.79 2.34 -19.53
C PHE A 189 2.15 3.64 -20.02
N ALA A 190 1.85 3.76 -21.32
CA ALA A 190 1.17 4.93 -21.85
C ALA A 190 -0.23 5.12 -21.24
N ASN A 191 -0.98 4.04 -21.01
CA ASN A 191 -2.28 4.11 -20.34
C ASN A 191 -2.14 4.49 -18.85
N ALA A 192 -1.11 3.99 -18.15
CA ALA A 192 -0.80 4.37 -16.78
C ALA A 192 -0.44 5.86 -16.68
N PHE A 193 0.38 6.36 -17.60
CA PHE A 193 0.71 7.78 -17.71
C PHE A 193 -0.55 8.63 -17.93
N ILE A 194 -1.40 8.29 -18.89
CA ILE A 194 -2.66 9.02 -19.15
C ILE A 194 -3.54 9.05 -17.89
N LEU A 195 -3.72 7.90 -17.23
CA LEU A 195 -4.49 7.80 -16.00
C LEU A 195 -3.90 8.67 -14.87
N ALA A 196 -2.57 8.65 -14.72
CA ALA A 196 -1.90 9.42 -13.69
C ALA A 196 -2.06 10.93 -13.92
N ILE A 197 -1.92 11.39 -15.16
CA ILE A 197 -2.12 12.81 -15.49
C ILE A 197 -3.57 13.24 -15.29
N ASP A 198 -4.54 12.40 -15.67
CA ASP A 198 -5.96 12.69 -15.43
C ASP A 198 -6.25 12.82 -13.92
N ASN A 199 -5.80 11.85 -13.13
CA ASN A 199 -5.95 11.88 -11.67
C ASN A 199 -5.30 13.12 -11.05
N LEU A 200 -4.07 13.44 -11.46
CA LEU A 200 -3.36 14.61 -10.93
C LEU A 200 -4.08 15.90 -11.32
N ALA A 201 -4.54 16.04 -12.57
CA ALA A 201 -5.26 17.23 -13.05
C ALA A 201 -6.63 17.45 -12.40
N VAL A 202 -7.28 16.37 -11.94
CA VAL A 202 -8.53 16.48 -11.16
C VAL A 202 -8.26 16.90 -9.72
N ASN A 203 -7.12 16.48 -9.16
CA ASN A 203 -6.76 16.74 -7.77
C ASN A 203 -6.00 18.08 -7.58
N SER A 204 -5.34 18.57 -8.61
CA SER A 204 -4.84 19.95 -8.71
C SER A 204 -5.84 20.79 -9.52
N GLU A 205 -5.81 22.12 -9.43
CA GLU A 205 -6.65 23.00 -10.25
C GLU A 205 -6.18 22.99 -11.74
N GLY A 206 -6.11 21.81 -12.36
CA GLY A 206 -5.51 21.57 -13.68
C GLY A 206 -4.01 21.25 -13.65
N ILE A 207 -3.45 21.06 -14.84
CA ILE A 207 -2.01 20.88 -15.10
C ILE A 207 -1.61 21.83 -16.23
N ASP A 208 -0.70 22.77 -15.95
CA ASP A 208 -0.10 23.66 -16.94
C ASP A 208 1.39 23.34 -17.14
N ASP A 209 1.66 22.14 -17.69
CA ASP A 209 3.02 21.73 -18.03
C ASP A 209 3.11 21.35 -19.52
N LEU A 210 3.88 22.14 -20.28
CA LEU A 210 4.05 21.94 -21.72
C LEU A 210 4.51 20.52 -22.09
N ARG A 211 5.32 19.88 -21.24
CA ARG A 211 5.83 18.52 -21.50
C ARG A 211 4.68 17.51 -21.53
N ILE A 212 3.67 17.69 -20.69
CA ILE A 212 2.48 16.83 -20.67
C ILE A 212 1.70 16.96 -21.96
N PHE A 213 1.46 18.19 -22.44
CA PHE A 213 0.78 18.42 -23.71
C PHE A 213 1.54 17.84 -24.90
N GLU A 214 2.88 17.95 -24.91
CA GLU A 214 3.73 17.34 -25.93
C GLU A 214 3.61 15.81 -25.93
N GLU A 215 3.72 15.16 -24.77
CA GLU A 215 3.65 13.70 -24.68
C GLU A 215 2.25 13.18 -25.01
N LEU A 216 1.18 13.81 -24.53
CA LEU A 216 -0.19 13.43 -24.90
C LEU A 216 -0.45 13.60 -26.41
N THR A 217 0.08 14.66 -27.03
CA THR A 217 -0.02 14.87 -28.48
C THR A 217 0.68 13.76 -29.25
N LYS A 218 1.90 13.38 -28.82
CA LYS A 218 2.65 12.27 -29.42
C LYS A 218 1.90 10.95 -29.29
N ILE A 219 1.29 10.68 -28.14
CA ILE A 219 0.52 9.45 -27.94
C ILE A 219 -0.71 9.44 -28.85
N ALA A 220 -1.44 10.56 -28.92
CA ALA A 220 -2.66 10.71 -29.69
C ALA A 220 -2.45 10.66 -31.22
N ASP A 221 -1.25 10.96 -31.74
CA ASP A 221 -0.94 10.91 -33.18
C ASP A 221 -1.32 9.53 -33.75
N PRO A 222 -2.14 9.44 -34.82
CA PRO A 222 -2.48 8.18 -35.47
C PRO A 222 -1.28 7.32 -35.91
N ARG A 223 -0.11 7.94 -36.09
CA ARG A 223 1.16 7.32 -36.50
C ARG A 223 2.06 6.97 -35.31
N SER A 224 1.62 7.21 -34.07
CA SER A 224 2.40 6.98 -32.85
C SER A 224 2.78 5.51 -32.63
N GLY A 225 1.95 4.60 -33.12
CA GLY A 225 2.09 3.15 -32.93
C GLY A 225 1.40 2.62 -31.67
N TYR A 226 0.80 3.49 -30.84
CA TYR A 226 -0.08 3.06 -29.75
C TYR A 226 -1.41 2.54 -30.29
N ILE A 227 -2.08 1.64 -29.56
CA ILE A 227 -3.38 1.10 -29.97
C ILE A 227 -4.46 2.19 -29.92
N THR A 228 -5.52 2.02 -30.72
CA THR A 228 -6.59 3.02 -30.86
C THR A 228 -7.22 3.46 -29.54
N VAL A 229 -7.35 2.53 -28.58
CA VAL A 229 -7.91 2.85 -27.25
C VAL A 229 -7.02 3.85 -26.50
N VAL A 230 -5.71 3.62 -26.47
CA VAL A 230 -4.74 4.50 -25.79
C VAL A 230 -4.69 5.87 -26.47
N ARG A 231 -4.64 5.90 -27.81
CA ARG A 231 -4.64 7.17 -28.57
C ARG A 231 -5.89 8.01 -28.30
N LYS A 232 -7.06 7.37 -28.24
CA LYS A 232 -8.34 8.06 -27.94
C LYS A 232 -8.34 8.65 -26.54
N LYS A 233 -7.92 7.88 -25.53
CA LYS A 233 -7.81 8.37 -24.15
C LYS A 233 -6.87 9.58 -24.04
N ALA A 234 -5.70 9.52 -24.69
CA ALA A 234 -4.77 10.65 -24.71
C ALA A 234 -5.39 11.89 -25.35
N PHE A 235 -6.08 11.74 -26.49
CA PHE A 235 -6.76 12.85 -27.16
C PHE A 235 -7.91 13.44 -26.32
N GLU A 236 -8.69 12.59 -25.66
CA GLU A 236 -9.78 13.01 -24.76
C GLU A 236 -9.22 13.80 -23.57
N LEU A 237 -8.17 13.31 -22.92
CA LEU A 237 -7.51 14.01 -21.83
C LEU A 237 -6.95 15.37 -22.29
N LEU A 238 -6.29 15.42 -23.46
CA LEU A 238 -5.74 16.66 -24.01
C LEU A 238 -6.81 17.74 -24.21
N LYS A 239 -8.02 17.33 -24.62
CA LYS A 239 -9.18 18.24 -24.72
C LYS A 239 -9.71 18.67 -23.35
N ASN A 240 -9.72 17.78 -22.37
CA ASN A 240 -10.19 18.09 -21.03
C ASN A 240 -9.26 19.12 -20.36
N LEU A 241 -7.95 18.92 -20.50
CA LEU A 241 -6.92 19.82 -19.97
C LEU A 241 -7.00 21.26 -20.52
N GLN A 242 -7.59 21.47 -21.71
CA GLN A 242 -7.80 22.82 -22.27
C GLN A 242 -8.92 23.62 -21.57
N ASN A 243 -9.76 22.96 -20.76
CA ASN A 243 -10.91 23.58 -20.12
C ASN A 243 -10.71 23.80 -18.61
N PHE A 244 -9.52 23.49 -18.08
CA PHE A 244 -9.13 23.84 -16.72
C PHE A 244 -8.60 25.27 -16.66
#